data_AF-A0A1H8I456-F1
#
_entry.id   AF-A0A1H8I456-F1
#
_cell.length_a   1.000
_cell.length_b   1.000
_cell.length_c   1.000
_cell.angle_alpha   90.00
_cell.angle_beta   90.00
_cell.angle_gamma   90.00
#
_symmetry.space_group_name_H-M   'P 1'
#
loop_
_entity.id
_entity.type
_entity.pdbx_description
1 polymer ?
#
loop_
_entity_poly.entity_id
_entity_poly.type
_entity_poly.pdbx_seq_one_letter_code
_entity_poly.pdbx_strand_id
1 'polypeptide(L)'
;MSLNEARQYQSIAPQRRRSEPAQQPKKLVKVKTKGLTVGEKLLGGIFGISLSVFLIYMVSFSANIDTVNRQIQSLEREITEQQTVNDNLRHQVMDYSNPERILSIAKANGLNIQNTQVKQAAQINE
;
A
#
# COMPACT_ATOMS: atom_id res chain seq x y z
N MET A 1 -37.47 73.67 83.86
CA MET A 1 -37.56 72.24 83.47
C MET A 1 -36.98 72.14 82.07
N SER A 2 -35.97 71.36 81.71
CA SER A 2 -35.04 70.43 82.36
C SER A 2 -33.77 70.45 81.48
N LEU A 3 -32.57 70.56 82.05
CA LEU A 3 -31.56 69.51 82.01
C LEU A 3 -31.59 68.63 80.75
N ASN A 4 -30.62 68.87 79.86
CA ASN A 4 -29.72 67.89 79.21
C ASN A 4 -29.08 68.57 77.98
N GLU A 5 -27.81 68.41 77.62
CA GLU A 5 -26.70 67.65 78.17
C GLU A 5 -25.43 68.15 77.45
N ALA A 6 -24.29 67.72 77.97
CA ALA A 6 -22.97 68.26 77.76
C ALA A 6 -22.40 68.15 76.34
N ARG A 7 -21.55 69.14 76.05
CA ARG A 7 -20.27 69.11 75.31
C ARG A 7 -20.12 68.11 74.15
N GLN A 8 -19.85 68.73 73.00
CA GLN A 8 -18.79 68.37 72.06
C GLN A 8 -17.84 67.27 72.56
N TYR A 9 -17.91 66.12 71.90
CA TYR A 9 -16.70 65.39 71.54
C TYR A 9 -16.76 65.01 70.07
N GLN A 10 -15.72 65.48 69.40
CA GLN A 10 -15.39 65.27 68.01
C GLN A 10 -15.01 63.81 67.77
N SER A 11 -15.63 63.18 66.78
CA SER A 11 -15.10 61.99 66.13
C SER A 11 -15.37 62.10 64.63
N ILE A 12 -14.46 62.81 63.94
CA ILE A 12 -14.34 62.70 62.48
C ILE A 12 -13.69 61.34 62.22
N ALA A 13 -14.49 60.27 62.22
CA ALA A 13 -14.07 58.99 61.72
C ALA A 13 -14.20 59.03 60.19
N PRO A 14 -13.13 58.78 59.42
CA PRO A 14 -13.24 58.77 57.97
C PRO A 14 -14.17 57.63 57.57
N GLN A 15 -15.28 58.00 56.95
CA GLN A 15 -16.20 57.07 56.30
C GLN A 15 -15.41 56.41 55.16
N ARG A 16 -14.73 55.30 55.45
CA ARG A 16 -14.20 54.41 54.42
C ARG A 16 -15.42 53.91 53.68
N ARG A 17 -15.79 54.58 52.58
CA ARG A 17 -16.63 54.01 51.56
C ARG A 17 -15.96 52.70 51.20
N ARG A 18 -16.54 51.61 51.69
CA ARG A 18 -16.30 50.30 51.12
C ARG A 18 -16.90 50.41 49.73
N SER A 19 -16.09 50.90 48.80
CA SER A 19 -16.29 50.62 47.40
C SER A 19 -16.37 49.10 47.35
N GLU A 20 -17.58 48.57 47.24
CA GLU A 20 -17.79 47.32 46.52
C GLU A 20 -16.85 47.40 45.32
N PRO A 21 -15.98 46.41 45.07
CA PRO A 21 -15.19 46.44 43.87
C PRO A 21 -16.21 46.52 42.75
N ALA A 22 -16.37 47.73 42.18
CA ALA A 22 -17.15 47.98 41.00
C ALA A 22 -16.71 46.86 40.09
N GLN A 23 -17.65 45.96 39.78
CA GLN A 23 -17.35 44.78 38.99
C GLN A 23 -16.58 45.32 37.80
N GLN A 24 -15.25 45.12 37.81
CA GLN A 24 -14.43 45.62 36.72
C GLN A 24 -15.10 44.96 35.53
N PRO A 25 -15.56 45.73 34.53
CA PRO A 25 -16.28 45.14 33.42
C PRO A 25 -15.36 44.03 32.96
N LYS A 26 -15.78 42.77 33.18
CA LYS A 26 -14.97 41.59 32.85
C LYS A 26 -14.63 41.87 31.41
N LYS A 27 -13.36 42.19 31.15
CA LYS A 27 -12.92 42.53 29.82
C LYS A 27 -13.21 41.26 29.08
N LEU A 28 -14.35 41.24 28.39
CA LEU A 28 -14.73 40.19 27.48
C LEU A 28 -13.63 40.30 26.46
N VAL A 29 -12.57 39.52 26.69
CA VAL A 29 -11.52 39.34 25.72
C VAL A 29 -12.29 38.68 24.60
N LYS A 30 -12.75 39.51 23.65
CA LYS A 30 -13.32 39.04 22.40
C LYS A 30 -12.19 38.20 21.84
N VAL A 31 -12.31 36.89 22.02
CA VAL A 31 -11.46 35.92 21.36
C VAL A 31 -11.81 36.17 19.90
N LYS A 32 -11.01 36.99 19.22
CA LYS A 32 -11.12 37.16 17.78
C LYS A 32 -10.87 35.75 17.27
N THR A 33 -11.94 35.07 16.86
CA THR A 33 -11.83 33.86 16.06
C THR A 33 -11.01 34.29 14.86
N LYS A 34 -9.72 33.95 14.86
CA LYS A 34 -8.86 34.17 13.70
C LYS A 34 -9.44 33.24 12.64
N GLY A 35 -10.29 33.79 11.77
CA GLY A 35 -10.72 33.09 10.57
C GLY A 35 -9.48 32.65 9.81
N LEU A 36 -9.56 31.49 9.13
CA LEU A 36 -8.45 30.94 8.37
C LEU A 36 -7.77 32.06 7.59
N THR A 37 -6.49 32.28 7.89
CA THR A 37 -5.68 33.29 7.22
C THR A 37 -5.65 33.00 5.72
N VAL A 38 -5.60 34.03 4.88
CA VAL A 38 -5.69 33.90 3.41
C VAL A 38 -4.67 32.89 2.86
N GLY A 39 -3.48 32.84 3.46
CA GLY A 39 -2.44 31.85 3.11
C GLY A 39 -2.82 30.40 3.44
N GLU A 40 -3.55 30.15 4.53
CA GLU A 40 -4.01 28.80 4.91
C GLU A 40 -5.10 28.29 3.98
N LYS A 41 -6.00 29.18 3.51
CA LYS A 41 -6.96 28.85 2.44
C LYS A 41 -6.27 28.50 1.12
N LEU A 42 -5.21 29.23 0.75
CA LEU A 42 -4.43 28.93 -0.45
C LEU A 42 -3.69 27.60 -0.33
N LEU A 43 -3.08 27.34 0.83
CA LEU A 43 -2.37 26.09 1.10
C LEU A 43 -3.33 24.89 1.10
N GLY A 44 -4.53 25.04 1.67
CA GLY A 44 -5.60 24.04 1.60
C GLY A 44 -6.08 23.78 0.17
N GLY A 45 -6.19 24.83 -0.66
CA GLY A 45 -6.54 24.70 -2.08
C GLY A 45 -5.47 23.94 -2.88
N ILE A 46 -4.20 24.32 -2.72
CA ILE A 46 -3.07 23.63 -3.37
C ILE A 46 -2.98 22.19 -2.90
N PHE A 47 -3.12 21.95 -1.59
CA PHE A 47 -3.11 20.60 -1.02
C PHE A 47 -4.26 19.75 -1.58
N GLY A 48 -5.48 20.30 -1.65
CA GLY A 48 -6.63 19.63 -2.24
C GLY A 48 -6.41 19.26 -3.71
N ILE A 49 -5.92 20.20 -4.53
CA ILE A 49 -5.59 19.94 -5.94
C ILE A 49 -4.50 18.88 -6.06
N SER A 50 -3.42 18.98 -5.27
CA SER A 50 -2.33 18.01 -5.29
C SER A 50 -2.80 16.61 -4.91
N LEU A 51 -3.69 16.50 -3.92
CA LEU A 51 -4.29 15.25 -3.48
C LEU A 51 -5.20 14.67 -4.57
N SER A 52 -6.02 15.49 -5.23
CA SER A 52 -6.86 15.03 -6.34
C SER A 52 -6.02 14.50 -7.50
N VAL A 53 -4.94 15.20 -7.89
CA VAL A 53 -4.03 14.73 -8.94
C VAL A 53 -3.34 13.43 -8.52
N PHE A 54 -2.89 13.33 -7.27
CA PHE A 54 -2.26 12.13 -6.74
C PHE A 54 -3.22 10.92 -6.76
N LEU A 55 -4.48 11.11 -6.39
CA LEU A 55 -5.49 10.05 -6.43
C LEU A 55 -5.79 9.59 -7.87
N ILE A 56 -5.90 10.52 -8.82
CA ILE A 56 -6.08 10.18 -10.25
C ILE A 56 -4.88 9.38 -10.76
N TYR A 57 -3.66 9.78 -10.40
CA TYR A 57 -2.44 9.08 -10.77
C TYR A 57 -2.38 7.67 -10.14
N MET A 58 -2.75 7.56 -8.87
CA MET A 58 -2.79 6.29 -8.13
C MET A 58 -3.78 5.31 -8.76
N VAL A 59 -4.99 5.76 -9.14
CA VAL A 59 -5.97 4.93 -9.83
C VAL A 59 -5.45 4.48 -11.21
N SER A 60 -4.81 5.38 -11.95
CA SER A 60 -4.21 5.05 -13.25
C SER A 60 -3.06 4.04 -13.11
N PHE A 61 -2.30 4.12 -12.01
CA PHE A 61 -1.24 3.17 -11.69
C PHE A 61 -1.78 1.80 -11.26
N SER A 62 -2.91 1.76 -10.54
CA SER A 62 -3.58 0.49 -10.20
C SER A 62 -4.00 -0.30 -11.44
N ALA A 63 -4.41 0.37 -12.53
CA ALA A 63 -4.73 -0.30 -13.79
C ALA A 63 -3.49 -0.98 -14.43
N ASN A 64 -2.29 -0.42 -14.22
CA ASN A 64 -1.05 -1.07 -14.62
C ASN A 64 -0.77 -2.32 -13.78
N ILE A 65 -1.08 -2.31 -12.49
CA ILE A 65 -0.91 -3.49 -11.62
C ILE A 65 -1.81 -4.64 -12.08
N ASP A 66 -3.07 -4.38 -12.41
CA ASP A 66 -3.99 -5.41 -12.92
C ASP A 66 -3.53 -5.94 -14.28
N THR A 67 -3.00 -5.07 -15.14
CA THR A 67 -2.46 -5.46 -16.45
C THR A 67 -1.21 -6.33 -16.29
N VAL A 68 -0.31 -5.96 -15.38
CA VAL A 68 0.91 -6.73 -15.07
C VAL A 68 0.56 -8.10 -14.49
N ASN A 69 -0.39 -8.19 -13.56
CA ASN A 69 -0.84 -9.49 -13.03
C ASN A 69 -1.42 -10.40 -14.12
N ARG A 70 -2.19 -9.84 -15.05
CA ARG A 70 -2.71 -10.60 -16.20
C ARG A 70 -1.61 -11.05 -17.16
N GLN A 71 -0.60 -10.20 -17.39
CA GLN A 71 0.57 -10.55 -18.21
C GLN A 71 1.38 -11.68 -17.57
N ILE A 72 1.60 -11.62 -16.25
CA ILE A 72 2.27 -12.69 -15.49
C ILE A 72 1.49 -14.00 -15.64
N GLN A 73 0.17 -13.98 -15.42
CA GLN A 73 -0.67 -15.18 -15.59
C GLN A 73 -0.64 -15.74 -17.02
N SER A 74 -0.63 -14.86 -18.03
CA SER A 74 -0.52 -15.28 -19.43
C SER A 74 0.83 -15.94 -19.71
N LEU A 75 1.91 -15.37 -19.18
CA LEU A 75 3.27 -15.88 -19.37
C LEU A 75 3.47 -17.21 -18.64
N GLU A 76 2.97 -17.35 -17.42
CA GLU A 76 3.00 -18.62 -16.67
C GLU A 76 2.27 -19.73 -17.43
N ARG A 77 1.13 -19.40 -18.06
CA ARG A 77 0.39 -20.34 -18.90
C ARG A 77 1.19 -20.78 -20.11
N GLU A 78 1.82 -19.84 -20.82
CA GLU A 78 2.66 -20.12 -21.99
C GLU A 78 3.86 -20.99 -21.62
N ILE A 79 4.52 -20.71 -20.49
CA ILE A 79 5.63 -21.52 -19.97
C ILE A 79 5.16 -22.95 -19.67
N THR A 80 4.00 -23.10 -19.02
CA THR A 80 3.46 -24.42 -18.67
C THR A 80 3.10 -25.24 -19.91
N GLU A 81 2.53 -24.58 -20.92
CA GLU A 81 2.23 -25.21 -22.21
C GLU A 81 3.51 -25.65 -22.91
N GLN A 82 4.53 -24.79 -22.96
CA GLN A 82 5.82 -25.11 -23.55
C GLN A 82 6.56 -26.24 -22.82
N GLN A 83 6.46 -26.30 -21.49
CA GLN A 83 6.99 -27.41 -20.69
C GLN A 83 6.30 -28.74 -21.05
N THR A 84 4.96 -28.72 -21.17
CA THR A 84 4.18 -29.90 -21.55
C THR A 84 4.57 -30.40 -22.94
N VAL A 85 4.73 -29.49 -23.90
CA VAL A 85 5.20 -29.83 -25.25
C VAL A 85 6.60 -30.44 -25.22
N ASN A 86 7.53 -29.83 -24.46
CA ASN A 86 8.88 -30.36 -24.31
C ASN A 86 8.91 -31.75 -23.66
N ASP A 87 8.13 -31.96 -22.60
CA ASP A 87 8.03 -33.27 -21.95
C ASP A 87 7.46 -34.31 -22.91
N ASN A 88 6.42 -33.97 -23.67
CA ASN A 88 5.84 -34.86 -24.68
C ASN A 88 6.86 -35.21 -25.78
N LEU A 89 7.60 -34.22 -26.31
CA LEU A 89 8.68 -34.46 -27.26
C LEU A 89 9.76 -35.36 -26.68
N ARG A 90 10.15 -35.15 -25.42
CA ARG A 90 11.13 -36.00 -24.72
C ARG A 90 10.61 -37.44 -24.59
N HIS A 91 9.33 -37.63 -24.28
CA HIS A 91 8.72 -38.96 -24.25
C HIS A 91 8.74 -39.62 -25.63
N GLN A 92 8.38 -38.90 -26.70
CA GLN A 92 8.45 -39.43 -28.06
C GLN A 92 9.87 -39.85 -28.46
N VAL A 93 10.88 -39.07 -28.08
CA VAL A 93 12.29 -39.44 -28.32
C VAL A 93 12.65 -40.71 -27.55
N MET A 94 12.23 -40.84 -26.29
CA MET A 94 12.46 -42.06 -25.51
C MET A 94 11.77 -43.28 -26.13
N ASP A 95 10.53 -43.12 -26.58
CA ASP A 95 9.79 -44.18 -27.25
C ASP A 95 10.43 -44.57 -28.58
N TYR A 96 10.90 -43.60 -29.36
CA TYR A 96 11.53 -43.86 -30.66
C TYR A 96 12.94 -44.44 -30.55
N SER A 97 13.70 -44.02 -29.54
CA SER A 97 15.04 -44.56 -29.24
C SER A 97 14.99 -45.90 -28.49
N ASN A 98 13.80 -46.36 -28.08
CA ASN A 98 13.64 -47.63 -27.40
C ASN A 98 14.12 -48.79 -28.30
N PRO A 99 15.11 -49.58 -27.85
CA PRO A 99 15.69 -50.66 -28.65
C PRO A 99 14.63 -51.70 -29.04
N GLU A 100 13.68 -52.03 -28.16
CA GLU A 100 12.62 -53.00 -28.48
C GLU A 100 11.75 -52.54 -29.66
N ARG A 101 11.45 -51.23 -29.73
CA ARG A 101 10.72 -50.64 -30.85
C ARG A 101 11.53 -50.69 -32.14
N ILE A 102 12.81 -50.37 -32.08
CA ILE A 102 13.71 -50.41 -33.24
C ILE A 102 13.84 -51.85 -33.76
N LEU A 103 14.02 -52.82 -32.87
CA LEU A 103 14.14 -54.24 -33.21
C LEU A 103 12.83 -54.81 -33.80
N SER A 104 11.67 -54.39 -33.27
CA SER A 104 10.38 -54.82 -33.82
C SER A 104 10.11 -54.25 -35.22
N ILE A 105 10.43 -52.98 -35.47
CA ILE A 105 10.37 -52.37 -36.81
C ILE A 105 11.34 -53.06 -37.77
N ALA A 106 12.57 -53.35 -37.34
CA ALA A 106 13.57 -54.05 -38.16
C ALA A 106 13.09 -55.45 -38.58
N LYS A 107 12.53 -56.23 -37.64
CA LYS A 107 11.95 -57.55 -37.92
C LYS A 107 10.76 -57.47 -38.90
N ALA A 108 9.87 -56.50 -38.72
CA ALA A 108 8.73 -56.29 -39.61
C ALA A 108 9.16 -55.94 -41.05
N ASN A 109 10.32 -55.29 -41.22
CA ASN A 109 10.90 -54.97 -42.52
C ASN A 109 11.82 -56.09 -43.07
N GLY A 110 11.81 -57.28 -42.46
CA GLY A 110 12.53 -58.46 -42.96
C GLY A 110 14.00 -58.54 -42.55
N LEU A 111 14.48 -57.70 -41.63
CA LEU A 111 15.82 -57.88 -41.04
C LEU A 111 15.77 -58.99 -39.97
N ASN A 112 16.49 -60.08 -40.22
CA ASN A 112 16.68 -61.16 -39.26
C ASN A 112 17.88 -60.87 -38.34
N ILE A 113 17.62 -60.72 -37.04
CA ILE A 113 18.63 -60.27 -36.07
C ILE A 113 19.30 -61.50 -35.46
N GLN A 114 20.58 -61.71 -35.77
CA GLN A 114 21.41 -62.69 -35.05
C GLN A 114 21.74 -62.10 -33.67
N ASN A 115 21.60 -62.91 -32.61
CA ASN A 115 21.90 -62.55 -31.22
C ASN A 115 23.41 -62.30 -31.02
N THR A 116 23.93 -61.22 -31.58
CA THR A 116 25.30 -60.77 -31.32
C THR A 116 25.25 -59.74 -30.20
N GLN A 117 26.01 -60.00 -29.13
CA GLN A 117 26.08 -59.13 -27.97
C GLN A 117 26.52 -57.72 -28.39
N VAL A 118 25.60 -56.78 -28.32
CA VAL A 118 25.85 -55.36 -28.57
C VAL A 118 26.74 -54.82 -27.47
N LYS A 119 28.00 -54.51 -27.79
CA LYS A 119 28.89 -53.78 -26.88
C LYS A 119 28.38 -52.34 -26.79
N GLN A 120 27.85 -51.97 -25.63
CA GLN A 120 27.50 -50.58 -25.33
C GLN A 120 28.78 -49.73 -25.42
N ALA A 121 28.79 -48.75 -26.32
CA ALA A 121 29.88 -47.77 -26.39
C ALA A 121 29.80 -46.92 -25.11
N ALA A 122 30.70 -47.20 -24.16
CA ALA A 122 30.89 -46.34 -23.00
C ALA A 122 31.21 -44.92 -23.49
N GLN A 123 30.44 -43.94 -23.01
CA GLN A 123 30.71 -42.53 -23.25
C GLN A 123 32.14 -42.21 -22.78
N ILE A 124 32.99 -41.81 -23.73
CA ILE A 124 34.28 -41.22 -23.44
C ILE A 124 33.97 -39.77 -23.06
N ASN A 125 33.98 -39.47 -21.76
CA ASN A 125 33.92 -38.11 -21.26
C ASN A 125 35.35 -37.54 -21.28
N GLU A 126 35.52 -36.40 -21.96
CA GLU A 126 36.65 -35.47 -21.79
C GLU A 126 36.11 -34.18 -21.17
#